data_AF-A0A842NXB9-F1
#
_entry.id   AF-A0A842NXB9-F1
#
_cell.length_a   1.000
_cell.length_b   1.000
_cell.length_c   1.000
_cell.angle_alpha   90.00
_cell.angle_beta   90.00
_cell.angle_gamma   90.00
#
_symmetry.space_group_name_H-M   'P 1'
#
loop_
_entity.id
_entity.type
_entity.pdbx_description
1 polymer ?
#
loop_
_entity_poly.entity_id
_entity_poly.type
_entity_poly.pdbx_seq_one_letter_code
_entity_poly.pdbx_strand_id
1 'polypeptide(L)'
;MIKKRRGLSNVIGMIFLVIVLSSVIGYFTYAINLIERVNDEVITKGVQSIDKSKETIEIINVEINDGKFDLTIKNTGQLPINFTRLWVNNVTDSSWPLQNFTLNEVSSPGQILHDVGQNIDLYALESESYNLRLVTGRGNLFDVQLTSPQNDSLEMNLFSTPKSVLTGQDVTIWFGVTNNVTGGSVLQLVTPQIEDPPDVTGTATATYKEGPTPSSKESLSHGDTAFFKWVYTVTGDDSDAVTFNATVNDAKQGNFISEQVNIVILDDDSLLVENAGVLQVDYASLEWAQGTSDWSSGWNLNVNTDTVWRINVTNNDPTETFYIADDAALVLLPIASSSKIPFYIADDATVPNTPSPSITAYTNFDLGIAPGEESRVYFAADSPGDNSLSKTPAQKGISQSPILMFGKMCSGGSCPGSGTSYGQNIPFLGILLE
;
A
#
# COMPACT_ATOMS: atom_id res chain seq x y z
N MET A 1 -113.01 -40.47 -25.51
CA MET A 1 -112.54 -40.79 -24.14
C MET A 1 -111.05 -40.45 -24.06
N ILE A 2 -110.68 -39.18 -23.86
CA ILE A 2 -109.27 -38.75 -23.70
C ILE A 2 -109.22 -37.93 -22.42
N LYS A 3 -108.98 -38.61 -21.30
CA LYS A 3 -108.76 -38.01 -19.98
C LYS A 3 -107.37 -38.43 -19.50
N LYS A 4 -106.60 -37.44 -19.04
CA LYS A 4 -105.41 -37.55 -18.16
C LYS A 4 -104.18 -38.32 -18.70
N ARG A 5 -103.30 -37.60 -19.42
CA ARG A 5 -101.84 -37.88 -19.46
C ARG A 5 -100.97 -36.61 -19.24
N ARG A 6 -101.53 -35.55 -18.65
CA ARG A 6 -100.83 -34.27 -18.39
C ARG A 6 -99.90 -34.27 -17.16
N GLY A 7 -99.82 -35.38 -16.41
CA GLY A 7 -98.95 -35.48 -15.23
C GLY A 7 -97.49 -35.86 -15.52
N LEU A 8 -97.22 -36.64 -16.59
CA LEU A 8 -95.89 -37.21 -16.83
C LEU A 8 -94.88 -36.19 -17.40
N SER A 9 -95.36 -35.26 -18.23
CA SER A 9 -94.51 -34.21 -18.86
C SER A 9 -93.98 -33.19 -17.84
N ASN A 10 -94.75 -32.87 -16.79
CA ASN A 10 -94.31 -31.97 -15.73
C ASN A 10 -93.23 -32.63 -14.86
N VAL A 11 -93.31 -33.94 -14.64
CA VAL A 11 -92.31 -34.70 -13.88
C VAL A 11 -90.98 -34.78 -14.65
N ILE A 12 -91.03 -35.08 -15.95
CA ILE A 12 -89.83 -35.13 -16.80
C ILE A 12 -89.18 -33.74 -16.92
N GLY A 13 -89.97 -32.68 -17.08
CA GLY A 13 -89.47 -31.29 -17.10
C GLY A 13 -88.81 -30.87 -15.78
N MET A 14 -89.39 -31.26 -14.64
CA MET A 14 -88.79 -31.03 -13.31
C MET A 14 -87.46 -31.77 -13.13
N ILE A 15 -87.38 -33.03 -13.57
CA ILE A 15 -86.13 -33.81 -13.50
C ILE A 15 -85.03 -33.15 -14.34
N PHE A 16 -85.36 -32.71 -15.57
CA PHE A 16 -84.41 -32.03 -16.43
C PHE A 16 -83.94 -30.70 -15.83
N LEU A 17 -84.86 -29.93 -15.25
CA LEU A 17 -84.55 -28.68 -14.57
C LEU A 17 -83.65 -28.89 -13.35
N VAL A 18 -83.88 -29.95 -12.56
CA VAL A 18 -83.03 -30.32 -11.42
C VAL A 18 -81.63 -30.72 -11.87
N ILE A 19 -81.50 -31.48 -12.96
CA ILE A 19 -80.19 -31.87 -13.51
C ILE A 19 -79.42 -30.63 -13.97
N VAL A 20 -80.05 -29.75 -14.76
CA VAL A 20 -79.44 -28.51 -15.25
C VAL A 20 -79.03 -27.61 -14.08
N LEU A 21 -79.92 -27.41 -13.11
CA LEU A 21 -79.62 -26.61 -11.92
C LEU A 21 -78.46 -27.20 -11.10
N SER A 22 -78.44 -28.52 -10.93
CA SER A 22 -77.35 -29.21 -10.21
C SER A 22 -76.02 -29.10 -10.96
N SER A 23 -76.03 -29.16 -12.29
CA SER A 23 -74.81 -28.96 -13.12
C SER A 23 -74.29 -27.53 -13.03
N VAL A 24 -75.19 -26.52 -13.04
CA VAL A 24 -74.80 -25.11 -12.89
C VAL A 24 -74.23 -24.85 -11.49
N ILE A 25 -74.87 -25.36 -10.44
CA ILE A 25 -74.36 -25.27 -9.06
C ILE A 25 -73.02 -25.98 -8.95
N GLY A 26 -72.88 -27.18 -9.52
CA GLY A 26 -71.62 -27.93 -9.52
C GLY A 26 -70.47 -27.18 -10.22
N TYR A 27 -70.75 -26.59 -11.39
CA TYR A 27 -69.78 -25.76 -12.11
C TYR A 27 -69.41 -24.50 -11.33
N PHE A 28 -70.38 -23.82 -10.73
CA PHE A 28 -70.15 -22.61 -9.93
C PHE A 28 -69.30 -22.91 -8.68
N THR A 29 -69.59 -24.00 -7.97
CA THR A 29 -68.78 -24.47 -6.85
C THR A 29 -67.36 -24.82 -7.29
N TYR A 30 -67.20 -25.51 -8.42
CA TYR A 30 -65.88 -25.79 -8.99
C TYR A 30 -65.12 -24.50 -9.34
N ALA A 31 -65.79 -23.53 -9.95
CA ALA A 31 -65.19 -22.24 -10.33
C ALA A 31 -64.76 -21.41 -9.11
N ILE A 32 -65.57 -21.39 -8.03
CA ILE A 32 -65.18 -20.73 -6.76
C ILE A 32 -63.95 -21.42 -6.16
N ASN A 33 -63.94 -22.75 -6.07
CA ASN A 33 -62.79 -23.50 -5.55
C ASN A 33 -61.51 -23.27 -6.37
N LEU A 34 -61.65 -23.02 -7.67
CA LEU A 34 -60.53 -22.66 -8.53
C LEU A 34 -60.01 -21.23 -8.23
N ILE A 35 -60.91 -20.26 -8.05
CA ILE A 35 -60.55 -18.88 -7.70
C ILE A 35 -59.85 -18.82 -6.33
N GLU A 36 -60.38 -19.53 -5.33
CA GLU A 36 -59.75 -19.60 -4.00
C GLU A 36 -58.35 -20.18 -4.08
N ARG A 37 -58.15 -21.28 -4.83
CA ARG A 37 -56.83 -21.88 -5.06
C ARG A 37 -55.86 -20.91 -5.71
N VAL A 38 -56.30 -20.16 -6.73
CA VAL A 38 -55.45 -19.17 -7.40
C VAL A 38 -55.09 -18.01 -6.48
N ASN A 39 -56.04 -17.52 -5.67
CA ASN A 39 -55.78 -16.46 -4.71
C ASN A 39 -54.76 -16.89 -3.64
N ASP A 40 -54.92 -18.10 -3.09
CA ASP A 40 -53.98 -18.68 -2.12
C ASP A 40 -52.59 -18.84 -2.73
N GLU A 41 -52.51 -19.28 -3.99
CA GLU A 41 -51.24 -19.39 -4.70
C GLU A 41 -50.57 -18.03 -4.92
N VAL A 42 -51.32 -17.00 -5.33
CA VAL A 42 -50.79 -15.65 -5.52
C VAL A 42 -50.28 -15.06 -4.22
N ILE A 43 -51.01 -15.19 -3.11
CA ILE A 43 -50.58 -14.72 -1.79
C ILE A 43 -49.30 -15.45 -1.38
N THR A 44 -49.27 -16.78 -1.52
CA THR A 44 -48.10 -17.59 -1.18
C THR A 44 -46.88 -17.20 -2.02
N LYS A 45 -47.05 -17.01 -3.33
CA LYS A 45 -45.97 -16.56 -4.23
C LYS A 45 -45.51 -15.14 -3.90
N GLY A 46 -46.44 -14.26 -3.51
CA GLY A 46 -46.14 -12.90 -3.06
C GLY A 46 -45.25 -12.89 -1.81
N VAL A 47 -45.65 -13.65 -0.78
CA VAL A 47 -44.85 -13.81 0.45
C VAL A 47 -43.49 -14.43 0.15
N GLN A 48 -43.44 -15.50 -0.67
CA GLN A 48 -42.18 -16.12 -1.10
C GLN A 48 -41.27 -15.12 -1.82
N SER A 49 -41.80 -14.26 -2.69
CA SER A 49 -41.01 -13.25 -3.39
C SER A 49 -40.44 -12.19 -2.43
N ILE A 50 -41.23 -11.77 -1.44
CA ILE A 50 -40.77 -10.83 -0.40
C ILE A 50 -39.68 -11.48 0.44
N ASP A 51 -39.86 -12.73 0.86
CA ASP A 51 -38.86 -13.45 1.64
C ASP A 51 -37.57 -13.68 0.86
N LYS A 52 -37.67 -14.03 -0.44
CA LYS A 52 -36.50 -14.09 -1.33
C LYS A 52 -35.75 -12.77 -1.37
N SER A 53 -36.45 -11.63 -1.48
CA SER A 53 -35.77 -10.32 -1.51
C SER A 53 -35.08 -9.93 -0.19
N LYS A 54 -35.37 -10.64 0.90
CA LYS A 54 -34.74 -10.44 2.21
C LYS A 54 -33.55 -11.37 2.47
N GLU A 55 -33.26 -12.30 1.57
CA GLU A 55 -32.02 -13.08 1.58
C GLU A 55 -30.97 -12.33 0.77
N THR A 56 -30.00 -11.73 1.47
CA THR A 56 -28.83 -11.12 0.84
C THR A 56 -27.59 -11.72 1.49
N ILE A 57 -26.54 -11.93 0.69
CA ILE A 57 -25.27 -12.42 1.18
C ILE A 57 -24.15 -11.53 0.68
N GLU A 58 -23.03 -11.60 1.38
CA GLU A 58 -21.75 -11.06 0.98
C GLU A 58 -20.75 -12.22 1.02
N ILE A 59 -20.07 -12.47 -0.10
CA ILE A 59 -19.01 -13.47 -0.17
C ILE A 59 -17.73 -12.74 0.22
N ILE A 60 -17.17 -13.10 1.38
CA ILE A 60 -16.00 -12.41 1.95
C ILE A 60 -14.72 -12.94 1.33
N ASN A 61 -14.60 -14.26 1.21
CA ASN A 61 -13.45 -14.93 0.62
C ASN A 61 -13.93 -16.15 -0.16
N VAL A 62 -13.21 -16.47 -1.23
CA VAL A 62 -13.34 -17.73 -1.93
C VAL A 62 -11.92 -18.20 -2.22
N GLU A 63 -11.61 -19.43 -1.84
CA GLU A 63 -10.33 -20.04 -2.13
C GLU A 63 -10.47 -21.53 -2.47
N ILE A 64 -9.40 -22.12 -2.98
CA ILE A 64 -9.26 -23.56 -3.10
C ILE A 64 -8.25 -23.99 -2.03
N ASN A 65 -8.67 -24.83 -1.10
CA ASN A 65 -7.83 -25.36 -0.02
C ASN A 65 -7.89 -26.89 -0.04
N ASP A 66 -6.73 -27.54 -0.02
CA ASP A 66 -6.57 -28.99 -0.19
C ASP A 66 -7.31 -29.55 -1.43
N GLY A 67 -7.33 -28.77 -2.52
CA GLY A 67 -8.01 -29.10 -3.77
C GLY A 67 -9.54 -29.05 -3.67
N LYS A 68 -10.10 -28.34 -2.69
CA LYS A 68 -11.56 -28.17 -2.52
C LYS A 68 -11.92 -26.71 -2.37
N PHE A 69 -13.13 -26.35 -2.78
CA PHE A 69 -13.62 -24.98 -2.60
C PHE A 69 -13.87 -24.67 -1.13
N ASP A 70 -13.37 -23.52 -0.69
CA ASP A 70 -13.59 -22.92 0.61
C ASP A 70 -14.21 -21.53 0.44
N LEU A 71 -15.50 -21.41 0.72
CA LEU A 71 -16.21 -20.14 0.67
C LEU A 71 -16.47 -19.63 2.08
N THR A 72 -16.04 -18.40 2.35
CA THR A 72 -16.45 -17.65 3.54
C THR A 72 -17.58 -16.70 3.18
N ILE A 73 -18.76 -16.92 3.75
CA ILE A 73 -20.00 -16.24 3.36
C ILE A 73 -20.64 -15.57 4.58
N LYS A 74 -21.01 -14.31 4.44
CA LYS A 74 -21.78 -13.56 5.44
C LYS A 74 -23.22 -13.38 4.99
N ASN A 75 -24.17 -13.74 5.85
CA ASN A 75 -25.57 -13.42 5.63
C ASN A 75 -25.83 -11.97 6.06
N THR A 76 -26.04 -11.09 5.09
CA THR A 76 -26.37 -9.67 5.31
C THR A 76 -27.88 -9.41 5.31
N GLY A 77 -28.68 -10.45 5.03
CA GLY A 77 -30.12 -10.40 4.96
C GLY A 77 -30.81 -10.40 6.32
N GLN A 78 -32.14 -10.30 6.28
CA GLN A 78 -32.99 -10.28 7.49
C GLN A 78 -33.50 -11.66 7.89
N LEU A 79 -33.29 -12.67 7.04
CA LEU A 79 -33.80 -14.03 7.24
C LEU A 79 -32.65 -15.05 7.27
N PRO A 80 -32.80 -16.16 8.02
CA PRO A 80 -31.88 -17.28 7.92
C PRO A 80 -31.90 -17.87 6.51
N ILE A 81 -30.72 -18.12 5.96
CA ILE A 81 -30.52 -18.68 4.62
C ILE A 81 -30.07 -20.13 4.78
N ASN A 82 -30.73 -21.03 4.05
CA ASN A 82 -30.29 -22.42 3.91
C ASN A 82 -29.69 -22.59 2.52
N PHE A 83 -28.39 -22.87 2.42
CA PHE A 83 -27.72 -23.18 1.16
C PHE A 83 -27.93 -24.65 0.85
N THR A 84 -28.61 -24.91 -0.26
CA THR A 84 -29.05 -26.27 -0.64
C THR A 84 -28.24 -26.86 -1.77
N ARG A 85 -27.67 -26.03 -2.65
CA ARG A 85 -26.85 -26.50 -3.76
C ARG A 85 -25.69 -25.57 -4.07
N LEU A 86 -24.59 -26.16 -4.53
CA LEU A 86 -23.49 -25.49 -5.18
C LEU A 86 -23.39 -26.01 -6.62
N TRP A 87 -23.47 -25.12 -7.58
CA TRP A 87 -23.17 -25.42 -8.97
C TRP A 87 -21.76 -24.97 -9.26
N VAL A 88 -21.00 -25.81 -9.93
CA VAL A 88 -19.61 -25.55 -10.30
C VAL A 88 -19.52 -25.73 -11.80
N ASN A 89 -18.91 -24.76 -12.49
CA ASN A 89 -18.58 -24.81 -13.90
C ASN A 89 -17.11 -24.46 -14.10
N ASN A 90 -16.29 -25.42 -14.51
CA ASN A 90 -14.92 -25.16 -14.96
C ASN A 90 -14.96 -24.41 -16.29
N VAL A 91 -14.38 -23.22 -16.34
CA VAL A 91 -14.34 -22.41 -17.57
C VAL A 91 -13.05 -22.64 -18.36
N THR A 92 -12.02 -23.24 -17.75
CA THR A 92 -10.75 -23.57 -18.42
C THR A 92 -10.89 -24.86 -19.22
N ASP A 93 -11.47 -25.92 -18.64
CA ASP A 93 -11.68 -27.20 -19.32
C ASP A 93 -13.10 -27.32 -19.90
N SER A 94 -13.21 -27.10 -21.21
CA SER A 94 -14.48 -27.24 -21.96
C SER A 94 -15.07 -28.67 -21.98
N SER A 95 -14.28 -29.69 -21.63
CA SER A 95 -14.74 -31.08 -21.55
C SER A 95 -15.39 -31.40 -20.20
N TRP A 96 -15.22 -30.54 -19.21
CA TRP A 96 -15.74 -30.74 -17.87
C TRP A 96 -17.23 -30.38 -17.79
N PRO A 97 -18.12 -31.33 -17.47
CA PRO A 97 -19.55 -31.07 -17.43
C PRO A 97 -19.92 -30.20 -16.24
N LEU A 98 -20.93 -29.34 -16.39
CA LEU A 98 -21.53 -28.58 -15.29
C LEU A 98 -21.97 -29.53 -14.16
N GLN A 99 -21.39 -29.37 -12.96
CA GLN A 99 -21.68 -30.21 -11.80
C GLN A 99 -22.55 -29.47 -10.79
N ASN A 100 -23.38 -30.22 -10.07
CA ASN A 100 -24.13 -29.69 -8.92
C ASN A 100 -23.95 -30.61 -7.71
N PHE A 101 -23.77 -29.98 -6.56
CA PHE A 101 -23.56 -30.63 -5.28
C PHE A 101 -24.66 -30.22 -4.33
N THR A 102 -25.08 -31.14 -3.46
CA THR A 102 -26.01 -30.82 -2.39
C THR A 102 -25.24 -30.21 -1.23
N LEU A 103 -25.67 -29.03 -0.79
CA LEU A 103 -25.20 -28.39 0.43
C LEU A 103 -26.28 -28.52 1.51
N ASN A 104 -25.88 -28.47 2.77
CA ASN A 104 -26.79 -28.43 3.91
C ASN A 104 -26.28 -27.44 4.97
N GLU A 105 -25.93 -26.24 4.52
CA GLU A 105 -25.35 -25.19 5.35
C GLU A 105 -26.40 -24.13 5.66
N VAL A 106 -26.52 -23.72 6.93
CA VAL A 106 -27.50 -22.73 7.37
C VAL A 106 -26.80 -21.53 7.99
N SER A 107 -27.09 -20.33 7.49
CA SER A 107 -26.56 -19.07 7.99
C SER A 107 -27.67 -18.20 8.57
N SER A 108 -27.56 -17.85 9.86
CA SER A 108 -28.45 -16.89 10.50
C SER A 108 -28.13 -15.44 10.10
N PRO A 109 -29.07 -14.48 10.21
CA PRO A 109 -28.79 -13.07 9.92
C PRO A 109 -27.55 -12.55 10.68
N GLY A 110 -26.60 -11.97 9.95
CA GLY A 110 -25.33 -11.45 10.49
C GLY A 110 -24.24 -12.50 10.72
N GLN A 111 -24.53 -13.79 10.55
CA GLN A 111 -23.57 -14.88 10.75
C GLN A 111 -22.60 -14.97 9.55
N ILE A 112 -21.34 -15.29 9.87
CA ILE A 112 -20.31 -15.69 8.89
C ILE A 112 -20.19 -17.22 8.95
N LEU A 113 -20.33 -17.86 7.79
CA LEU A 113 -20.01 -19.27 7.58
C LEU A 113 -18.63 -19.37 6.94
N HIS A 114 -17.86 -20.35 7.39
CA HIS A 114 -16.56 -20.74 6.83
C HIS A 114 -16.67 -22.15 6.24
N ASP A 115 -15.68 -22.56 5.44
CA ASP A 115 -15.53 -23.92 4.93
C ASP A 115 -16.70 -24.38 4.03
N VAL A 116 -17.47 -23.43 3.46
CA VAL A 116 -18.61 -23.77 2.61
C VAL A 116 -18.09 -24.34 1.30
N GLY A 117 -18.27 -25.65 1.10
CA GLY A 117 -17.74 -26.37 -0.06
C GLY A 117 -16.73 -27.46 0.31
N GLN A 118 -16.15 -27.44 1.51
CA GLN A 118 -15.11 -28.41 1.91
C GLN A 118 -15.62 -29.86 2.02
N ASN A 119 -16.93 -30.04 2.25
CA ASN A 119 -17.56 -31.35 2.37
C ASN A 119 -18.02 -31.97 1.03
N ILE A 120 -17.78 -31.29 -0.10
CA ILE A 120 -18.15 -31.84 -1.41
C ILE A 120 -17.08 -32.82 -1.91
N ASP A 121 -17.51 -33.86 -2.63
CA ASP A 121 -16.63 -34.82 -3.28
C ASP A 121 -16.26 -34.30 -4.68
N LEU A 122 -15.48 -33.22 -4.71
CA LEU A 122 -14.92 -32.63 -5.92
C LEU A 122 -13.49 -32.19 -5.63
N TYR A 123 -12.61 -32.45 -6.60
CA TYR A 123 -11.24 -31.94 -6.60
C TYR A 123 -11.13 -30.82 -7.63
N ALA A 124 -10.86 -29.61 -7.16
CA ALA A 124 -10.60 -28.42 -7.96
C ALA A 124 -9.09 -28.16 -8.04
N LEU A 125 -8.64 -27.65 -9.18
CA LEU A 125 -7.25 -27.31 -9.44
C LEU A 125 -7.06 -25.80 -9.37
N GLU A 126 -6.07 -25.34 -8.63
CA GLU A 126 -5.74 -23.90 -8.50
C GLU A 126 -5.29 -23.28 -9.82
N SER A 127 -4.80 -24.09 -10.77
CA SER A 127 -4.42 -23.65 -12.12
C SER A 127 -5.62 -23.34 -13.02
N GLU A 128 -6.83 -23.74 -12.63
CA GLU A 128 -8.04 -23.61 -13.44
C GLU A 128 -8.96 -22.50 -12.93
N SER A 129 -9.91 -22.08 -13.76
CA SER A 129 -10.89 -21.06 -13.42
C SER A 129 -12.30 -21.66 -13.34
N TYR A 130 -13.10 -21.16 -12.42
CA TYR A 130 -14.42 -21.71 -12.10
C TYR A 130 -15.47 -20.62 -11.93
N ASN A 131 -16.66 -20.88 -12.46
CA ASN A 131 -17.86 -20.15 -12.08
C ASN A 131 -18.63 -20.99 -11.05
N LEU A 132 -18.80 -20.43 -9.86
CA LEU A 132 -19.56 -21.04 -8.78
C LEU A 132 -20.91 -20.34 -8.65
N ARG A 133 -21.97 -21.12 -8.41
CA ARG A 133 -23.32 -20.61 -8.17
C ARG A 133 -23.93 -21.30 -6.96
N LEU A 134 -24.13 -20.53 -5.89
CA LEU A 134 -24.82 -20.96 -4.68
C LEU A 134 -26.32 -20.81 -4.82
N VAL A 135 -27.08 -21.80 -4.35
CA VAL A 135 -28.55 -21.81 -4.43
C VAL A 135 -29.17 -21.97 -3.05
N THR A 136 -30.04 -21.03 -2.68
CA THR A 136 -30.76 -21.10 -1.41
C THR A 136 -31.98 -22.00 -1.47
N GLY A 137 -32.48 -22.45 -0.32
CA GLY A 137 -33.72 -23.22 -0.23
C GLY A 137 -34.96 -22.44 -0.69
N ARG A 138 -34.89 -21.11 -0.69
CA ARG A 138 -35.92 -20.24 -1.28
C ARG A 138 -35.68 -19.95 -2.77
N GLY A 139 -34.59 -20.43 -3.34
CA GLY A 139 -34.28 -20.38 -4.76
C GLY A 139 -33.66 -19.06 -5.23
N ASN A 140 -32.95 -18.35 -4.36
CA ASN A 140 -32.04 -17.28 -4.78
C ASN A 140 -30.73 -17.88 -5.29
N LEU A 141 -30.08 -17.16 -6.20
CA LEU A 141 -28.82 -17.54 -6.84
C LEU A 141 -27.77 -16.50 -6.52
N PHE A 142 -26.58 -16.94 -6.12
CA PHE A 142 -25.43 -16.07 -5.89
C PHE A 142 -24.24 -16.62 -6.66
N ASP A 143 -23.69 -15.80 -7.55
CA ASP A 143 -22.60 -16.16 -8.45
C ASP A 143 -21.28 -15.62 -7.94
N VAL A 144 -20.22 -16.42 -8.03
CA VAL A 144 -18.85 -15.98 -7.80
C VAL A 144 -17.92 -16.64 -8.81
N GLN A 145 -16.94 -15.88 -9.29
CA GLN A 145 -15.96 -16.34 -10.25
C GLN A 145 -14.59 -16.44 -9.58
N LEU A 146 -13.97 -17.61 -9.75
CA LEU A 146 -12.59 -17.89 -9.42
C LEU A 146 -11.78 -17.88 -10.69
N THR A 147 -10.72 -17.08 -10.70
CA THR A 147 -9.83 -16.93 -11.85
C THR A 147 -8.43 -17.38 -11.47
N SER A 148 -7.78 -18.06 -12.42
CA SER A 148 -6.37 -18.45 -12.35
C SER A 148 -5.51 -17.42 -13.11
N PRO A 149 -4.27 -17.15 -12.66
CA PRO A 149 -3.30 -16.30 -13.36
C PRO A 149 -3.05 -16.69 -14.83
N GLN A 150 -3.35 -17.93 -15.25
CA GLN A 150 -3.13 -18.42 -16.62
C GLN A 150 -4.05 -17.76 -17.66
N ASN A 151 -5.22 -17.27 -17.26
CA ASN A 151 -6.28 -16.87 -18.19
C ASN A 151 -6.29 -15.36 -18.50
N ASP A 152 -5.89 -14.53 -17.53
CA ASP A 152 -6.05 -13.09 -17.59
C ASP A 152 -4.72 -12.31 -17.57
N SER A 153 -4.77 -11.09 -18.10
CA SER A 153 -3.62 -10.18 -18.11
C SER A 153 -3.60 -9.36 -16.82
N LEU A 154 -2.63 -9.62 -15.96
CA LEU A 154 -2.50 -9.00 -14.65
C LEU A 154 -1.76 -7.66 -14.74
N GLU A 155 -2.15 -6.71 -13.91
CA GLU A 155 -1.39 -5.48 -13.72
C GLU A 155 -0.27 -5.72 -12.71
N MET A 156 0.97 -5.52 -13.14
CA MET A 156 2.17 -5.80 -12.35
C MET A 156 3.09 -4.59 -12.30
N ASN A 157 3.74 -4.40 -11.16
CA ASN A 157 4.73 -3.35 -10.96
C ASN A 157 5.96 -3.94 -10.26
N LEU A 158 7.15 -3.53 -10.66
CA LEU A 158 8.41 -3.97 -10.09
C LEU A 158 9.29 -2.74 -9.85
N PHE A 159 9.82 -2.60 -8.65
CA PHE A 159 10.75 -1.51 -8.33
C PHE A 159 11.83 -1.96 -7.35
N SER A 160 12.96 -1.29 -7.44
CA SER A 160 14.16 -1.58 -6.66
C SER A 160 14.45 -0.48 -5.64
N THR A 161 14.96 -0.87 -4.47
CA THR A 161 15.42 0.06 -3.42
C THR A 161 16.76 -0.42 -2.86
N PRO A 162 17.86 0.34 -3.05
CA PRO A 162 17.97 1.55 -3.88
C PRO A 162 18.03 1.22 -5.39
N LYS A 163 17.81 2.24 -6.25
CA LYS A 163 17.83 2.10 -7.73
C LYS A 163 19.24 2.02 -8.32
N SER A 164 20.22 2.51 -7.57
CA SER A 164 21.65 2.39 -7.83
C SER A 164 22.33 1.88 -6.57
N VAL A 165 23.18 0.86 -6.71
CA VAL A 165 23.85 0.19 -5.58
C VAL A 165 25.36 0.23 -5.74
N LEU A 166 26.07 0.31 -4.62
CA LEU A 166 27.50 0.04 -4.62
C LEU A 166 27.76 -1.46 -4.72
N THR A 167 28.90 -1.83 -5.29
CA THR A 167 29.34 -3.23 -5.34
C THR A 167 29.38 -3.85 -3.94
N GLY A 168 28.73 -5.00 -3.77
CA GLY A 168 28.59 -5.71 -2.50
C GLY A 168 27.41 -5.27 -1.62
N GLN A 169 26.60 -4.30 -2.05
CA GLN A 169 25.40 -3.89 -1.31
C GLN A 169 24.17 -4.75 -1.64
N ASP A 170 23.24 -4.77 -0.69
CA ASP A 170 21.95 -5.40 -0.88
C ASP A 170 20.99 -4.47 -1.62
N VAL A 171 20.29 -5.01 -2.61
CA VAL A 171 19.12 -4.40 -3.24
C VAL A 171 17.86 -5.14 -2.80
N THR A 172 16.85 -4.39 -2.40
CA THR A 172 15.51 -4.93 -2.15
C THR A 172 14.65 -4.73 -3.39
N ILE A 173 14.06 -5.83 -3.89
CA ILE A 173 13.14 -5.84 -5.02
C ILE A 173 11.71 -6.00 -4.48
N TRP A 174 10.83 -5.09 -4.90
CA TRP A 174 9.41 -5.10 -4.56
C TRP A 174 8.58 -5.37 -5.80
N PHE A 175 7.78 -6.42 -5.77
CA PHE A 175 6.86 -6.81 -6.84
C PHE A 175 5.42 -6.67 -6.37
N GLY A 176 4.67 -5.79 -7.01
CA GLY A 176 3.25 -5.61 -6.81
C GLY A 176 2.45 -6.32 -7.90
N VAL A 177 1.47 -7.13 -7.51
CA VAL A 177 0.50 -7.76 -8.42
C VAL A 177 -0.88 -7.27 -8.05
N THR A 178 -1.58 -6.66 -9.00
CA THR A 178 -2.95 -6.15 -8.82
C THR A 178 -3.93 -7.00 -9.62
N ASN A 179 -5.00 -7.45 -8.96
CA ASN A 179 -6.08 -8.16 -9.64
C ASN A 179 -7.01 -7.15 -10.35
N ASN A 180 -6.77 -6.94 -11.64
CA ASN A 180 -7.55 -6.07 -12.51
C ASN A 180 -8.64 -6.83 -13.31
N VAL A 181 -8.92 -8.10 -12.99
CA VAL A 181 -9.87 -8.93 -13.74
C VAL A 181 -11.30 -8.42 -13.53
N THR A 182 -12.02 -8.15 -14.61
CA THR A 182 -13.39 -7.61 -14.56
C THR A 182 -14.39 -8.64 -14.02
N GLY A 183 -15.48 -8.18 -13.38
CA GLY A 183 -16.57 -9.05 -12.94
C GLY A 183 -16.53 -9.42 -11.45
N GLY A 184 -15.62 -8.83 -10.67
CA GLY A 184 -15.48 -9.13 -9.24
C GLY A 184 -14.83 -10.48 -8.96
N SER A 185 -14.10 -11.03 -9.94
CA SER A 185 -13.42 -12.31 -9.84
C SER A 185 -12.31 -12.27 -8.79
N VAL A 186 -12.19 -13.36 -8.05
CA VAL A 186 -11.10 -13.55 -7.09
C VAL A 186 -9.97 -14.29 -7.80
N LEU A 187 -8.77 -13.71 -7.79
CA LEU A 187 -7.57 -14.34 -8.33
C LEU A 187 -6.99 -15.29 -7.29
N GLN A 188 -6.75 -16.55 -7.67
CA GLN A 188 -6.26 -17.60 -6.79
C GLN A 188 -4.75 -17.79 -6.89
N LEU A 189 -4.15 -18.20 -5.77
CA LEU A 189 -2.76 -18.66 -5.63
C LEU A 189 -1.75 -17.80 -6.40
N VAL A 190 -1.62 -16.54 -5.98
CA VAL A 190 -0.60 -15.65 -6.54
C VAL A 190 0.75 -16.01 -5.92
N THR A 191 1.49 -16.86 -6.62
CA THR A 191 2.86 -17.23 -6.25
C THR A 191 3.83 -16.44 -7.12
N PRO A 192 4.58 -15.45 -6.57
CA PRO A 192 5.51 -14.67 -7.36
C PRO A 192 6.70 -15.52 -7.81
N GLN A 193 7.18 -15.27 -9.02
CA GLN A 193 8.40 -15.87 -9.55
C GLN A 193 9.30 -14.75 -10.08
N ILE A 194 10.58 -14.82 -9.76
CA ILE A 194 11.61 -13.96 -10.33
C ILE A 194 12.63 -14.83 -11.05
N GLU A 195 13.16 -14.36 -12.16
CA GLU A 195 14.21 -15.05 -12.89
C GLU A 195 15.48 -15.12 -12.03
N ASP A 196 16.04 -16.33 -11.90
CA ASP A 196 17.25 -16.60 -11.12
C ASP A 196 18.17 -17.57 -11.92
N PRO A 197 19.39 -17.15 -12.30
CA PRO A 197 19.97 -15.83 -12.07
C PRO A 197 19.31 -14.74 -12.93
N PRO A 198 19.24 -13.48 -12.45
CA PRO A 198 18.72 -12.37 -13.25
C PRO A 198 19.66 -12.03 -14.43
N ASP A 199 19.10 -11.34 -15.43
CA ASP A 199 19.87 -10.85 -16.56
C ASP A 199 20.89 -9.79 -16.11
N VAL A 200 22.11 -9.86 -16.64
CA VAL A 200 23.20 -8.95 -16.28
C VAL A 200 23.87 -8.36 -17.51
N THR A 201 24.47 -7.18 -17.32
CA THR A 201 25.36 -6.54 -18.29
C THR A 201 26.76 -6.45 -17.68
N GLY A 202 27.79 -6.65 -18.52
CA GLY A 202 29.19 -6.58 -18.09
C GLY A 202 29.61 -7.71 -17.15
N THR A 203 30.23 -7.38 -16.01
CA THR A 203 30.72 -8.35 -15.01
C THR A 203 29.78 -8.49 -13.81
N ALA A 204 28.63 -7.81 -13.84
CA ALA A 204 27.65 -7.85 -12.77
C ALA A 204 27.21 -9.27 -12.40
N THR A 205 27.00 -9.48 -11.10
CA THR A 205 26.35 -10.64 -10.54
C THR A 205 25.35 -10.21 -9.47
N ALA A 206 24.23 -10.92 -9.37
CA ALA A 206 23.29 -10.77 -8.28
C ALA A 206 23.13 -12.11 -7.58
N THR A 207 23.47 -12.15 -6.30
CA THR A 207 23.36 -13.35 -5.46
C THR A 207 22.09 -13.24 -4.65
N TYR A 208 21.17 -14.20 -4.80
CA TYR A 208 19.96 -14.28 -4.00
C TYR A 208 20.30 -14.42 -2.51
N LYS A 209 19.63 -13.61 -1.67
CA LYS A 209 19.82 -13.60 -0.21
C LYS A 209 18.59 -14.08 0.55
N GLU A 210 17.42 -13.50 0.28
CA GLU A 210 16.14 -13.91 0.89
C GLU A 210 14.92 -13.53 0.02
N GLY A 211 13.77 -14.16 0.29
CA GLY A 211 12.48 -13.89 -0.38
C GLY A 211 11.98 -15.04 -1.27
N PRO A 212 10.79 -14.96 -1.87
CA PRO A 212 9.82 -13.89 -1.70
C PRO A 212 9.22 -13.92 -0.29
N THR A 213 8.99 -12.74 0.30
CA THR A 213 8.19 -12.59 1.53
C THR A 213 7.00 -11.66 1.25
N PRO A 214 5.74 -12.14 1.42
CA PRO A 214 5.34 -13.54 1.64
C PRO A 214 5.69 -14.45 0.44
N SER A 215 5.67 -15.78 0.61
CA SER A 215 6.00 -16.73 -0.49
C SER A 215 4.88 -16.91 -1.52
N SER A 216 3.64 -16.69 -1.10
CA SER A 216 2.43 -16.78 -1.92
C SER A 216 1.34 -15.89 -1.30
N LYS A 217 0.28 -15.66 -2.07
CA LYS A 217 -0.98 -15.08 -1.60
C LYS A 217 -2.12 -15.94 -2.12
N GLU A 218 -2.84 -16.60 -1.21
CA GLU A 218 -3.89 -17.58 -1.55
C GLU A 218 -5.03 -16.97 -2.38
N SER A 219 -5.49 -15.77 -2.01
CA SER A 219 -6.54 -15.07 -2.74
C SER A 219 -6.28 -13.56 -2.84
N LEU A 220 -6.66 -12.98 -3.97
CA LEU A 220 -6.60 -11.55 -4.22
C LEU A 220 -7.92 -11.07 -4.82
N SER A 221 -8.67 -10.26 -4.09
CA SER A 221 -9.96 -9.72 -4.56
C SER A 221 -9.76 -8.74 -5.71
N HIS A 222 -10.82 -8.48 -6.47
CA HIS A 222 -10.77 -7.48 -7.53
C HIS A 222 -10.36 -6.10 -6.99
N GLY A 223 -9.35 -5.49 -7.60
CA GLY A 223 -8.77 -4.20 -7.22
C GLY A 223 -7.74 -4.26 -6.10
N ASP A 224 -7.58 -5.39 -5.41
CA ASP A 224 -6.55 -5.55 -4.39
C ASP A 224 -5.17 -5.77 -5.03
N THR A 225 -4.13 -5.32 -4.31
CA THR A 225 -2.72 -5.50 -4.68
C THR A 225 -1.97 -6.31 -3.62
N ALA A 226 -1.26 -7.36 -4.05
CA ALA A 226 -0.31 -8.09 -3.22
C ALA A 226 1.12 -7.60 -3.49
N PHE A 227 1.93 -7.45 -2.45
CA PHE A 227 3.35 -7.10 -2.56
C PHE A 227 4.24 -8.24 -2.09
N PHE A 228 5.28 -8.52 -2.87
CA PHE A 228 6.28 -9.54 -2.60
C PHE A 228 7.67 -8.90 -2.58
N LYS A 229 8.50 -9.33 -1.62
CA LYS A 229 9.83 -8.78 -1.38
C LYS A 229 10.91 -9.83 -1.59
N TRP A 230 11.95 -9.51 -2.36
CA TRP A 230 13.23 -10.24 -2.37
C TRP A 230 14.38 -9.31 -2.01
N VAL A 231 15.47 -9.92 -1.55
CA VAL A 231 16.75 -9.24 -1.32
C VAL A 231 17.85 -9.98 -2.07
N TYR A 232 18.65 -9.23 -2.82
CA TYR A 232 19.80 -9.71 -3.56
C TYR A 232 21.03 -8.91 -3.17
N THR A 233 22.19 -9.55 -3.07
CA THR A 233 23.48 -8.86 -2.99
C THR A 233 24.04 -8.72 -4.40
N VAL A 234 24.30 -7.48 -4.83
CA VAL A 234 24.76 -7.18 -6.20
C VAL A 234 26.24 -6.81 -6.18
N THR A 235 27.02 -7.35 -7.10
CA THR A 235 28.43 -6.99 -7.31
C THR A 235 28.69 -6.77 -8.80
N GLY A 236 29.64 -5.91 -9.17
CA GLY A 236 29.98 -5.60 -10.57
C GLY A 236 30.89 -4.38 -10.67
N ASP A 237 31.19 -3.97 -11.91
CA ASP A 237 32.00 -2.79 -12.24
C ASP A 237 31.12 -1.53 -12.49
N ASP A 238 31.73 -0.37 -12.73
CA ASP A 238 30.99 0.84 -13.08
C ASP A 238 30.22 0.66 -14.39
N SER A 239 29.03 1.25 -14.47
CA SER A 239 28.14 1.15 -15.64
C SER A 239 27.57 -0.25 -15.92
N ASP A 240 27.89 -1.25 -15.10
CA ASP A 240 27.20 -2.53 -15.14
C ASP A 240 25.78 -2.38 -14.57
N ALA A 241 24.88 -3.27 -14.98
CA ALA A 241 23.50 -3.29 -14.53
C ALA A 241 22.96 -4.71 -14.43
N VAL A 242 22.07 -4.92 -13.45
CA VAL A 242 21.28 -6.14 -13.25
C VAL A 242 19.83 -5.84 -13.62
N THR A 243 19.22 -6.68 -14.45
CA THR A 243 17.81 -6.59 -14.84
C THR A 243 17.05 -7.75 -14.21
N PHE A 244 16.14 -7.42 -13.30
CA PHE A 244 15.26 -8.37 -12.65
C PHE A 244 13.98 -8.52 -13.46
N ASN A 245 13.68 -9.76 -13.88
CA ASN A 245 12.43 -10.10 -14.55
C ASN A 245 11.53 -10.85 -13.56
N ALA A 246 10.34 -10.31 -13.28
CA ALA A 246 9.37 -10.92 -12.37
C ALA A 246 8.06 -11.26 -13.10
N THR A 247 7.42 -12.33 -12.65
CA THR A 247 6.12 -12.81 -13.10
C THR A 247 5.40 -13.50 -11.94
N VAL A 248 4.21 -14.05 -12.19
CA VAL A 248 3.50 -14.96 -11.29
C VAL A 248 3.64 -16.37 -11.85
N ASN A 249 3.81 -17.37 -11.00
CA ASN A 249 3.78 -18.76 -11.42
C ASN A 249 2.48 -19.04 -12.17
N ASP A 250 2.56 -19.81 -13.26
CA ASP A 250 1.40 -20.08 -14.11
C ASP A 250 0.72 -18.79 -14.63
N ALA A 251 1.43 -17.69 -14.82
CA ALA A 251 0.85 -16.52 -15.46
C ALA A 251 0.60 -16.77 -16.95
N LYS A 252 -0.42 -16.10 -17.50
CA LYS A 252 -0.65 -16.01 -18.93
C LYS A 252 0.63 -15.59 -19.67
N GLN A 253 0.92 -16.22 -20.81
CA GLN A 253 2.09 -15.87 -21.62
C GLN A 253 2.11 -14.37 -21.94
N GLY A 254 3.25 -13.73 -21.64
CA GLY A 254 3.44 -12.28 -21.82
C GLY A 254 3.18 -11.46 -20.55
N ASN A 255 2.66 -12.05 -19.48
CA ASN A 255 2.63 -11.41 -18.16
C ASN A 255 4.03 -11.51 -17.54
N PHE A 256 4.87 -10.50 -17.76
CA PHE A 256 6.09 -10.28 -16.99
C PHE A 256 6.36 -8.77 -16.88
N ILE A 257 7.20 -8.40 -15.92
CA ILE A 257 7.66 -7.02 -15.72
C ILE A 257 9.16 -7.04 -15.40
N SER A 258 9.87 -6.01 -15.82
CA SER A 258 11.32 -5.91 -15.66
C SER A 258 11.70 -4.63 -14.94
N GLU A 259 12.72 -4.68 -14.09
CA GLU A 259 13.31 -3.52 -13.40
C GLU A 259 14.83 -3.62 -13.47
N GLN A 260 15.47 -2.49 -13.78
CA GLN A 260 16.93 -2.41 -13.92
C GLN A 260 17.55 -1.68 -12.72
N VAL A 261 18.58 -2.31 -12.13
CA VAL A 261 19.41 -1.77 -11.06
C VAL A 261 20.79 -1.49 -11.61
N ASN A 262 21.26 -0.25 -11.48
CA ASN A 262 22.58 0.15 -11.95
C ASN A 262 23.62 -0.02 -10.84
N ILE A 263 24.79 -0.53 -11.18
CA ILE A 263 25.93 -0.63 -10.28
C ILE A 263 26.75 0.63 -10.44
N VAL A 264 27.11 1.23 -9.32
CA VAL A 264 28.01 2.37 -9.24
C VAL A 264 29.19 1.93 -8.39
N ILE A 265 30.41 2.11 -8.89
CA ILE A 265 31.59 2.05 -8.04
C ILE A 265 31.98 3.47 -7.64
N LEU A 266 32.41 3.61 -6.39
CA LEU A 266 33.09 4.80 -5.95
C LEU A 266 34.50 4.70 -6.54
N ASP A 267 34.70 5.26 -7.73
CA ASP A 267 36.04 5.51 -8.24
C ASP A 267 36.61 6.71 -7.48
N ASP A 268 37.87 6.61 -7.04
CA ASP A 268 38.58 7.65 -6.29
C ASP A 268 38.66 8.98 -7.10
N ASP A 269 38.37 8.95 -8.41
CA ASP A 269 38.35 10.08 -9.34
C ASP A 269 36.93 10.65 -9.66
N SER A 270 35.86 10.13 -9.05
CA SER A 270 34.50 10.62 -9.30
C SER A 270 34.23 11.94 -8.56
N LEU A 271 34.20 13.04 -9.31
CA LEU A 271 33.75 14.39 -8.88
C LEU A 271 32.44 14.43 -8.08
N LEU A 272 31.62 13.36 -8.12
CA LEU A 272 30.38 13.22 -7.36
C LEU A 272 30.58 12.68 -5.94
N VAL A 273 31.67 11.94 -5.70
CA VAL A 273 32.02 11.33 -4.40
C VAL A 273 32.85 12.26 -3.54
N GLU A 274 33.70 13.10 -4.14
CA GLU A 274 34.53 14.06 -3.40
C GLU A 274 33.70 15.15 -2.66
N ASN A 275 32.45 15.41 -3.10
CA ASN A 275 31.75 16.64 -2.69
C ASN A 275 30.32 16.48 -2.13
N ALA A 276 29.71 15.28 -2.11
CA ALA A 276 28.34 15.11 -1.62
C ALA A 276 28.25 14.07 -0.49
N GLY A 277 27.85 14.51 0.71
CA GLY A 277 27.60 13.63 1.86
C GLY A 277 28.80 13.38 2.77
N VAL A 278 29.91 14.10 2.55
CA VAL A 278 31.10 14.03 3.39
C VAL A 278 30.83 14.59 4.78
N LEU A 279 30.06 15.67 4.90
CA LEU A 279 29.67 16.18 6.21
C LEU A 279 28.31 15.61 6.62
N GLN A 280 28.29 15.08 7.83
CA GLN A 280 27.09 14.65 8.53
C GLN A 280 26.89 15.54 9.74
N VAL A 281 25.65 15.90 10.05
CA VAL A 281 25.30 16.55 11.32
C VAL A 281 24.57 15.56 12.21
N ASP A 282 24.81 15.65 13.52
CA ASP A 282 23.91 15.07 14.51
C ASP A 282 22.81 16.09 14.82
N TYR A 283 21.64 15.95 14.20
CA TYR A 283 20.50 16.84 14.44
C TYR A 283 20.03 16.84 15.90
N ALA A 284 20.29 15.77 16.67
CA ALA A 284 19.93 15.71 18.09
C ALA A 284 20.86 16.60 18.96
N SER A 285 22.03 16.98 18.43
CA SER A 285 22.97 17.87 19.10
C SER A 285 22.68 19.37 18.88
N LEU A 286 21.69 19.71 18.05
CA LEU A 286 21.33 21.10 17.79
C LEU A 286 20.80 21.74 19.06
N GLU A 287 21.51 22.76 19.53
CA GLU A 287 21.13 23.56 20.68
C GLU A 287 21.28 25.06 20.36
N TRP A 288 20.52 25.88 21.07
CA TRP A 288 20.61 27.33 20.96
C TRP A 288 20.61 28.02 22.32
N ALA A 289 21.06 29.27 22.36
CA ALA A 289 21.00 30.12 23.54
C ALA A 289 20.56 31.54 23.19
N GLN A 290 19.72 32.13 24.04
CA GLN A 290 19.27 33.54 23.97
C GLN A 290 19.39 34.18 25.36
N GLY A 291 20.02 35.35 25.44
CA GLY A 291 20.20 36.05 26.73
C GLY A 291 21.11 35.32 27.72
N THR A 292 20.67 35.24 28.99
CA THR A 292 21.37 34.56 30.10
C THR A 292 20.96 33.08 30.26
N SER A 293 20.32 32.47 29.26
CA SER A 293 19.79 31.11 29.39
C SER A 293 20.87 30.05 29.21
N ASP A 294 20.69 28.88 29.84
CA ASP A 294 21.44 27.69 29.44
C ASP A 294 21.12 27.31 27.97
N TRP A 295 21.98 26.47 27.39
CA TRP A 295 21.74 25.88 26.08
C TRP A 295 20.44 25.07 26.08
N SER A 296 19.60 25.29 25.07
CA SER A 296 18.30 24.64 24.91
C SER A 296 18.23 23.85 23.62
N SER A 297 17.67 22.63 23.68
CA SER A 297 17.33 21.80 22.54
C SER A 297 15.85 21.94 22.12
N GLY A 298 15.13 22.89 22.72
CA GLY A 298 13.73 23.16 22.38
C GLY A 298 13.56 23.83 21.01
N TRP A 299 12.32 23.90 20.53
CA TRP A 299 12.01 24.49 19.21
C TRP A 299 11.39 25.88 19.28
N ASN A 300 11.23 26.46 20.47
CA ASN A 300 10.56 27.73 20.71
C ASN A 300 11.58 28.81 21.05
N LEU A 301 11.76 29.78 20.14
CA LEU A 301 12.68 30.90 20.34
C LEU A 301 11.93 32.22 20.37
N ASN A 302 12.46 33.19 21.13
CA ASN A 302 11.96 34.56 21.08
C ASN A 302 12.34 35.21 19.75
N VAL A 303 11.43 36.01 19.20
CA VAL A 303 11.66 36.87 18.03
C VAL A 303 12.62 38.03 18.33
N ASN A 304 13.33 38.53 17.31
CA ASN A 304 14.21 39.70 17.36
C ASN A 304 15.23 39.69 18.52
N THR A 305 15.79 38.51 18.84
CA THR A 305 16.70 38.32 19.97
C THR A 305 18.03 37.77 19.48
N ASP A 306 19.13 38.26 20.05
CA ASP A 306 20.49 37.76 19.76
C ASP A 306 20.56 36.27 20.10
N THR A 307 20.94 35.46 19.11
CA THR A 307 20.85 33.99 19.21
C THR A 307 22.13 33.35 18.72
N VAL A 308 22.60 32.36 19.48
CA VAL A 308 23.73 31.51 19.10
C VAL A 308 23.21 30.09 18.95
N TRP A 309 23.66 29.40 17.91
CA TRP A 309 23.40 27.98 17.66
C TRP A 309 24.69 27.19 17.81
N ARG A 310 24.58 25.94 18.23
CA ARG A 310 25.66 24.96 18.13
C ARG A 310 25.15 23.62 17.65
N ILE A 311 25.96 22.91 16.89
CA ILE A 311 25.65 21.57 16.38
C ILE A 311 26.95 20.79 16.20
N ASN A 312 26.91 19.49 16.40
CA ASN A 312 28.00 18.59 16.08
C ASN A 312 27.99 18.23 14.59
N VAL A 313 29.15 18.33 13.96
CA VAL A 313 29.41 18.00 12.55
C VAL A 313 30.50 16.96 12.48
N THR A 314 30.23 15.85 11.80
CA THR A 314 31.18 14.77 11.53
C THR A 314 31.69 14.87 10.10
N ASN A 315 33.00 14.75 9.94
CA ASN A 315 33.62 14.59 8.62
C ASN A 315 33.76 13.09 8.31
N ASN A 316 32.91 12.58 7.42
CA ASN A 316 32.93 11.20 6.94
C ASN A 316 33.94 10.98 5.80
N ASP A 317 34.74 11.98 5.43
CA ASP A 317 35.81 11.78 4.46
C ASP A 317 36.80 10.76 5.01
N PRO A 318 37.20 9.75 4.22
CA PRO A 318 38.16 8.76 4.69
C PRO A 318 39.58 9.30 4.81
N THR A 319 39.91 10.44 4.19
CA THR A 319 41.31 10.85 3.96
C THR A 319 41.60 12.33 4.18
N GLU A 320 40.64 13.23 3.94
CA GLU A 320 40.84 14.68 3.92
C GLU A 320 40.25 15.37 5.15
N THR A 321 40.97 16.36 5.68
CA THR A 321 40.46 17.24 6.74
C THR A 321 39.63 18.35 6.10
N PHE A 322 38.41 18.57 6.61
CA PHE A 322 37.56 19.67 6.19
C PHE A 322 37.83 20.92 7.03
N TYR A 323 38.32 21.99 6.40
CA TYR A 323 38.49 23.30 7.04
C TYR A 323 37.32 24.21 6.70
N ILE A 324 36.61 24.69 7.72
CA ILE A 324 35.36 25.44 7.55
C ILE A 324 35.67 26.89 7.16
N ALA A 325 35.01 27.40 6.13
CA ALA A 325 35.10 28.79 5.72
C ALA A 325 34.26 29.71 6.61
N ASP A 326 34.65 30.98 6.71
CA ASP A 326 33.95 32.02 7.49
C ASP A 326 32.56 32.39 6.95
N ASP A 327 32.24 32.00 5.71
CA ASP A 327 30.93 32.20 5.08
C ASP A 327 29.96 31.02 5.27
N ALA A 328 30.36 29.96 5.99
CA ALA A 328 29.45 28.91 6.42
C ALA A 328 28.36 29.48 7.35
N ALA A 329 27.10 29.07 7.13
CA ALA A 329 25.97 29.68 7.81
C ALA A 329 24.79 28.73 8.03
N LEU A 330 24.13 28.90 9.18
CA LEU A 330 22.75 28.45 9.39
C LEU A 330 21.81 29.57 8.94
N VAL A 331 20.85 29.27 8.06
CA VAL A 331 19.98 30.32 7.48
C VAL A 331 18.54 30.09 7.89
N LEU A 332 17.94 31.03 8.61
CA LEU A 332 16.49 31.01 8.86
C LEU A 332 15.73 31.60 7.67
N LEU A 333 14.82 30.79 7.11
CA LEU A 333 13.92 31.14 6.02
C LEU A 333 12.47 31.08 6.54
N PRO A 334 11.90 32.20 6.99
CA PRO A 334 10.52 32.22 7.46
C PRO A 334 9.56 31.87 6.32
N ILE A 335 8.60 30.96 6.54
CA ILE A 335 7.66 30.55 5.48
C ILE A 335 6.80 31.73 4.98
N ALA A 336 6.54 32.70 5.86
CA ALA A 336 5.71 33.87 5.56
C ALA A 336 6.51 35.08 5.02
N SER A 337 7.84 34.99 4.89
CA SER A 337 8.69 36.11 4.47
C SER A 337 9.77 35.67 3.48
N SER A 338 10.16 36.57 2.58
CA SER A 338 11.31 36.35 1.70
C SER A 338 12.65 36.78 2.35
N SER A 339 12.61 37.39 3.53
CA SER A 339 13.81 37.81 4.27
C SER A 339 14.56 36.61 4.81
N LYS A 340 15.80 36.43 4.35
CA LYS A 340 16.73 35.42 4.85
C LYS A 340 17.51 35.99 6.02
N ILE A 341 17.68 35.21 7.08
CA ILE A 341 18.45 35.63 8.25
C ILE A 341 19.59 34.64 8.46
N PRO A 342 20.81 34.96 8.00
CA PRO A 342 21.97 34.10 8.21
C PRO A 342 22.52 34.25 9.63
N PHE A 343 23.04 33.15 10.15
CA PHE A 343 23.88 33.04 11.33
C PHE A 343 25.21 32.46 10.84
N TYR A 344 26.20 33.30 10.63
CA TYR A 344 27.53 32.88 10.17
C TYR A 344 28.31 32.20 11.29
N ILE A 345 29.27 31.37 10.91
CA ILE A 345 30.12 30.62 11.84
C ILE A 345 30.84 31.56 12.82
N ALA A 346 30.96 31.11 14.07
CA ALA A 346 31.74 31.75 15.14
C ALA A 346 32.79 30.78 15.66
N ASP A 347 33.92 31.29 16.17
CA ASP A 347 35.00 30.47 16.72
C ASP A 347 34.59 29.81 18.04
N ASP A 348 34.02 30.61 18.92
CA ASP A 348 33.43 30.15 20.17
C ASP A 348 32.26 31.06 20.55
N ALA A 349 31.40 30.56 21.42
CA ALA A 349 30.32 31.33 22.00
C ALA A 349 30.24 31.08 23.51
N THR A 350 30.39 32.15 24.28
CA THR A 350 30.17 32.12 25.72
C THR A 350 28.75 32.59 26.03
N VAL A 351 28.10 31.92 26.97
CA VAL A 351 26.80 32.33 27.52
C VAL A 351 26.96 32.65 29.01
N PRO A 352 27.63 33.76 29.38
CA PRO A 352 27.77 34.14 30.78
C PRO A 352 26.43 34.59 31.37
N ASN A 353 26.41 34.89 32.68
CA ASN A 353 25.30 35.61 33.35
C ASN A 353 25.13 37.06 32.87
N THR A 354 25.45 37.36 31.61
CA THR A 354 25.29 38.63 30.92
C THR A 354 24.03 38.59 30.05
N PRO A 355 23.36 39.73 29.83
CA PRO A 355 22.04 39.79 29.20
C PRO A 355 21.97 39.29 27.74
N SER A 356 23.09 38.95 27.13
CA SER A 356 23.22 38.35 25.80
C SER A 356 24.41 37.38 25.79
N PRO A 357 24.38 36.32 24.96
CA PRO A 357 25.57 35.58 24.59
C PRO A 357 26.63 36.54 24.02
N SER A 358 27.88 36.08 23.94
CA SER A 358 28.94 36.74 23.20
C SER A 358 29.73 35.73 22.39
N ILE A 359 30.19 36.14 21.21
CA ILE A 359 30.95 35.29 20.31
C ILE A 359 32.35 35.84 20.08
N THR A 360 33.27 34.95 19.72
CA THR A 360 34.57 35.29 19.15
C THR A 360 34.47 35.26 17.63
N ALA A 361 35.04 36.27 16.97
CA ALA A 361 35.09 36.35 15.52
C ALA A 361 35.80 35.12 14.94
N TYR A 362 35.18 34.47 13.96
CA TYR A 362 35.76 33.30 13.31
C TYR A 362 36.84 33.71 12.31
N THR A 363 38.02 33.10 12.40
CA THR A 363 39.08 33.28 11.40
C THR A 363 38.85 32.27 10.27
N ASN A 364 38.90 32.72 9.01
CA ASN A 364 38.63 31.85 7.87
C ASN A 364 39.57 30.63 7.84
N PHE A 365 38.99 29.42 7.76
CA PHE A 365 39.69 28.13 7.79
C PHE A 365 40.42 27.81 9.11
N ASP A 366 40.00 28.37 10.25
CA ASP A 366 40.63 28.12 11.55
C ASP A 366 40.19 26.80 12.19
N LEU A 367 38.94 26.37 11.95
CA LEU A 367 38.42 25.09 12.41
C LEU A 367 38.55 24.02 11.33
N GLY A 368 39.37 23.00 11.62
CA GLY A 368 39.47 21.76 10.83
C GLY A 368 38.75 20.59 11.51
N ILE A 369 38.05 19.77 10.74
CA ILE A 369 37.44 18.51 11.18
C ILE A 369 38.19 17.36 10.48
N ALA A 370 38.96 16.58 11.23
CA ALA A 370 39.77 15.51 10.65
C ALA A 370 38.90 14.34 10.15
N PRO A 371 39.43 13.47 9.27
CA PRO A 371 38.75 12.26 8.80
C PRO A 371 38.15 11.42 9.95
N GLY A 372 36.85 11.18 9.91
CA GLY A 372 36.08 10.43 10.91
C GLY A 372 35.86 11.15 12.25
N GLU A 373 36.34 12.39 12.42
CA GLU A 373 36.16 13.15 13.66
C GLU A 373 34.85 13.94 13.65
N GLU A 374 34.31 14.13 14.86
CA GLU A 374 33.18 14.99 15.14
C GLU A 374 33.67 16.28 15.81
N SER A 375 33.22 17.42 15.32
CA SER A 375 33.52 18.73 15.89
C SER A 375 32.25 19.53 16.15
N ARG A 376 32.26 20.33 17.21
CA ARG A 376 31.16 21.21 17.57
C ARG A 376 31.34 22.58 16.90
N VAL A 377 30.37 22.96 16.09
CA VAL A 377 30.39 24.20 15.30
C VAL A 377 29.36 25.18 15.85
N TYR A 378 29.73 26.46 15.93
CA TYR A 378 28.87 27.55 16.41
C TYR A 378 28.41 28.45 15.27
N PHE A 379 27.14 28.87 15.26
CA PHE A 379 26.59 29.83 14.30
C PHE A 379 25.92 30.98 15.04
N ALA A 380 26.39 32.20 14.81
CA ALA A 380 25.91 33.36 15.54
C ALA A 380 26.19 34.71 14.89
N ALA A 381 27.23 34.83 14.06
CA ALA A 381 27.65 36.12 13.54
C ALA A 381 26.66 36.67 12.50
N ASP A 382 26.49 37.99 12.45
CA ASP A 382 25.62 38.67 11.46
C ASP A 382 26.28 38.83 10.07
N SER A 383 27.61 38.69 10.03
CA SER A 383 28.46 38.83 8.86
C SER A 383 29.64 37.84 8.95
N PRO A 384 30.19 37.34 7.83
CA PRO A 384 31.35 36.45 7.84
C PRO A 384 32.55 37.07 8.59
N GLY A 385 33.10 36.32 9.55
CA GLY A 385 34.27 36.72 10.33
C GLY A 385 34.05 37.89 11.31
N ASP A 386 32.81 38.31 11.56
CA ASP A 386 32.50 39.35 12.57
C ASP A 386 32.19 38.74 13.95
N ASN A 387 32.18 39.57 14.99
CA ASN A 387 31.75 39.23 16.34
C ASN A 387 30.38 39.83 16.73
N SER A 388 29.70 40.48 15.79
CA SER A 388 28.33 40.99 15.97
C SER A 388 27.32 39.84 15.88
N LEU A 389 26.37 39.79 16.82
CA LEU A 389 25.36 38.73 16.88
C LEU A 389 24.22 38.96 15.89
N SER A 390 23.83 37.89 15.21
CA SER A 390 22.61 37.83 14.42
C SER A 390 21.38 37.62 15.32
N LYS A 391 20.25 38.14 14.87
CA LYS A 391 18.96 38.12 15.59
C LYS A 391 17.95 37.24 14.89
N THR A 392 17.13 36.52 15.64
CA THR A 392 15.96 35.83 15.08
C THR A 392 15.01 36.78 14.35
N PRO A 393 14.20 36.28 13.39
CA PRO A 393 13.21 37.10 12.70
C PRO A 393 12.29 37.87 13.65
N ALA A 394 11.88 39.07 13.24
CA ALA A 394 10.95 39.90 14.02
C ALA A 394 9.50 39.39 14.00
N GLN A 395 9.17 38.48 13.07
CA GLN A 395 7.84 37.90 12.91
C GLN A 395 7.80 36.48 13.49
N LYS A 396 6.72 36.16 14.19
CA LYS A 396 6.43 34.82 14.69
C LYS A 396 6.07 33.88 13.54
N GLY A 397 6.35 32.59 13.69
CA GLY A 397 5.96 31.56 12.72
C GLY A 397 6.99 30.46 12.54
N ILE A 398 6.79 29.65 11.50
CA ILE A 398 7.66 28.52 11.18
C ILE A 398 8.73 29.00 10.20
N SER A 399 9.99 28.65 10.50
CA SER A 399 11.13 28.88 9.62
C SER A 399 11.74 27.55 9.19
N GLN A 400 12.15 27.47 7.92
CA GLN A 400 13.05 26.42 7.44
C GLN A 400 14.48 26.85 7.72
N SER A 401 15.29 25.92 8.22
CA SER A 401 16.68 26.20 8.59
C SER A 401 17.67 25.26 7.90
N PRO A 402 18.02 25.49 6.62
CA PRO A 402 19.16 24.83 6.01
C PRO A 402 20.47 25.27 6.68
N ILE A 403 21.42 24.34 6.77
CA ILE A 403 22.80 24.64 7.14
C ILE A 403 23.65 24.55 5.87
N LEU A 404 24.32 25.65 5.55
CA LEU A 404 25.21 25.78 4.41
C LEU A 404 26.64 25.69 4.91
N MET A 405 27.30 24.57 4.66
CA MET A 405 28.70 24.36 5.02
C MET A 405 29.57 24.63 3.80
N PHE A 406 30.46 25.60 3.90
CA PHE A 406 31.48 25.91 2.90
C PHE A 406 32.86 25.73 3.53
N GLY A 407 33.84 25.35 2.73
CA GLY A 407 35.18 25.11 3.26
C GLY A 407 36.13 24.60 2.20
N LYS A 408 37.22 24.00 2.69
CA LYS A 408 38.21 23.33 1.85
C LYS A 408 38.55 21.96 2.39
N MET A 409 38.55 20.95 1.51
CA MET A 409 39.09 19.63 1.81
C MET A 409 40.60 19.61 1.53
N CYS A 410 41.33 18.99 2.46
CA CYS A 410 42.78 19.05 2.48
C CYS A 410 43.40 17.71 2.88
N SER A 411 44.24 17.16 2.01
CA SER A 411 45.10 16.02 2.30
C SER A 411 46.42 16.45 2.95
N GLY A 412 46.87 15.73 3.99
CA GLY A 412 48.26 15.81 4.47
C GLY A 412 48.63 16.84 5.56
N GLY A 413 47.67 17.29 6.39
CA GLY A 413 48.00 17.91 7.69
C GLY A 413 48.41 19.40 7.69
N SER A 414 48.39 20.10 6.55
CA SER A 414 48.48 21.56 6.54
C SER A 414 47.68 22.20 5.40
N CYS A 415 46.55 22.87 5.69
CA CYS A 415 45.94 23.83 4.77
C CYS A 415 44.90 24.79 5.41
N PRO A 416 45.32 26.03 5.68
CA PRO A 416 44.43 27.19 5.64
C PRO A 416 44.72 27.96 4.34
N GLY A 417 43.99 27.64 3.27
CA GLY A 417 43.95 28.43 2.03
C GLY A 417 44.21 27.68 0.71
N SER A 418 44.84 26.50 0.71
CA SER A 418 45.28 25.80 -0.53
C SER A 418 44.57 24.47 -0.88
N GLY A 419 43.46 24.12 -0.22
CA GLY A 419 42.66 22.93 -0.54
C GLY A 419 41.59 23.09 -1.62
N THR A 420 40.94 21.97 -1.97
CA THR A 420 39.80 21.89 -2.91
C THR A 420 38.57 22.50 -2.26
N SER A 421 37.87 23.38 -2.97
CA SER A 421 36.68 24.03 -2.42
C SER A 421 35.54 23.03 -2.29
N TYR A 422 34.95 22.95 -1.11
CA TYR A 422 33.86 22.04 -0.79
C TYR A 422 32.64 22.83 -0.30
N GLY A 423 31.46 22.39 -0.69
CA GLY A 423 30.21 23.00 -0.27
C GLY A 423 29.10 21.96 -0.15
N GLN A 424 28.44 21.91 1.00
CA GLN A 424 27.31 21.02 1.23
C GLN A 424 26.14 21.78 1.84
N ASN A 425 24.94 21.52 1.29
CA ASN A 425 23.69 21.89 1.92
C ASN A 425 23.18 20.71 2.74
N ILE A 426 23.02 20.92 4.03
CA ILE A 426 22.52 19.91 4.95
C ILE A 426 21.00 20.11 5.09
N PRO A 427 20.18 19.05 4.88
CA PRO A 427 18.73 19.19 4.74
C PRO A 427 18.04 19.78 5.98
N PHE A 428 16.84 20.31 5.73
CA PHE A 428 16.15 21.30 6.55
C PHE A 428 15.69 20.80 7.92
N LEU A 429 15.74 21.72 8.90
CA LEU A 429 15.07 21.61 10.20
C LEU A 429 13.93 22.64 10.27
N GLY A 430 12.80 22.27 10.88
CA GLY A 430 11.68 23.18 11.11
C GLY A 430 11.78 23.83 12.49
N ILE A 431 11.84 25.16 12.55
CA ILE A 431 12.00 25.93 13.79
C ILE A 431 10.75 26.80 14.03
N LEU A 432 10.24 26.84 15.26
CA LEU A 432 9.08 27.64 15.65
C LEU A 432 9.52 28.91 16.41
N LEU A 433 9.11 30.07 15.91
CA LEU A 433 9.37 31.35 16.56
C LEU A 433 8.09 31.85 17.24
N GLU A 434 8.19 32.17 18.53
CA GLU A 434 7.06 32.52 19.42
C GLU A 434 7.00 33.99 19.84
#